data_AF-A0A9K3PUV3-F1
#
_entry.id   AF-A0A9K3PUV3-F1
#
_cell.length_a   1.000
_cell.length_b   1.000
_cell.length_c   1.000
_cell.angle_alpha   90.00
_cell.angle_beta   90.00
_cell.angle_gamma   90.00
#
_symmetry.space_group_name_H-M   'P 1'
#
loop_
_entity.id
_entity.type
_entity.pdbx_description
1 polymer ?
#
loop_
_entity_poly.entity_id
_entity_poly.type
_entity_poly.pdbx_seq_one_letter_code
_entity_poly.pdbx_strand_id
1 'polypeptide(L)'
;MLRQQARKLRQEIEEFENQKQAMEQTERERMQDELNSRQALIDQYSVVVPILKPDGMTVEEKIQFPPRLEKLPQGGTDSSAIFLCEATLPLGILLGEHESLVGMTEVDEVAAGSNGEKAGIREGDLLRACTACKVEMEQPTWQLIAGGIGRPKTVRYIFSTDFKPFEMVMEAVASNRMDPEGRPVLLVLERRKSN
;
A
#
# COMPACT_ATOMS: atom_id res chain seq x y z
N MET A 1 62.87 29.98 15.78
CA MET A 1 61.91 30.12 14.66
C MET A 1 61.31 28.79 14.22
N LEU A 2 62.09 27.80 13.76
CA LEU A 2 61.57 26.54 13.22
C LEU A 2 60.60 25.77 14.14
N ARG A 3 60.87 25.69 15.45
CA ARG A 3 59.98 25.00 16.41
C ARG A 3 58.62 25.70 16.61
N GLN A 4 58.56 27.03 16.49
CA GLN A 4 57.30 27.77 16.60
C GLN A 4 56.46 27.63 15.33
N GLN A 5 57.09 27.65 14.15
CA GLN A 5 56.41 27.36 12.88
C GLN A 5 55.86 25.94 12.85
N ALA A 6 56.64 24.94 13.30
CA ALA A 6 56.18 23.55 13.36
C ALA A 6 54.96 23.36 14.30
N ARG A 7 54.88 24.14 15.40
CA ARG A 7 53.73 24.09 16.31
C ARG A 7 52.48 24.72 15.71
N LYS A 8 52.65 25.84 15.00
CA LYS A 8 51.55 26.54 14.30
C LYS A 8 50.95 25.67 13.19
N LEU A 9 51.80 25.06 12.36
CA LEU A 9 51.38 24.12 11.32
C LEU A 9 50.59 22.92 11.88
N ARG A 10 51.00 22.38 13.04
CA ARG A 10 50.26 21.28 13.68
C ARG A 10 48.86 21.70 14.14
N GLN A 11 48.71 22.91 14.68
CA GLN A 11 47.41 23.45 15.09
C GLN A 11 46.49 23.69 13.88
N GLU A 12 47.03 24.26 12.79
CA GLU A 12 46.29 24.48 11.55
C GLU A 12 45.84 23.16 10.90
N ILE A 13 46.68 22.11 10.95
CA ILE A 13 46.31 20.77 10.49
C ILE A 13 45.20 20.16 11.36
N GLU A 14 45.31 20.26 12.68
CA GLU A 14 44.32 19.72 13.62
C GLU A 14 42.96 20.43 13.48
N GLU A 15 42.95 21.76 13.30
CA GLU A 15 41.74 22.52 13.02
C GLU A 15 41.10 22.11 11.68
N PHE A 16 41.91 21.90 10.64
CA PHE A 16 41.43 21.46 9.33
C PHE A 16 40.87 20.03 9.38
N GLU A 17 41.53 19.12 10.10
CA GLU A 17 41.06 17.75 10.32
C GLU A 17 39.73 17.72 11.10
N ASN A 18 39.61 18.53 12.15
CA ASN A 18 38.38 18.65 12.93
C ASN A 18 37.23 19.24 12.11
N GLN A 19 37.49 20.28 11.31
CA GLN A 19 36.49 20.85 10.40
C GLN A 19 36.03 19.84 9.34
N LYS A 20 36.97 19.10 8.76
CA LYS A 20 36.67 18.04 7.78
C LYS A 20 35.80 16.95 8.41
N GLN A 21 36.15 16.48 9.61
CA GLN A 21 35.37 15.47 10.32
C GLN A 21 33.96 15.96 10.68
N ALA A 22 33.81 17.21 11.14
CA ALA A 22 32.51 17.78 11.45
C ALA A 22 31.62 17.92 10.19
N MET A 23 32.21 18.29 9.05
CA MET A 23 31.52 18.36 7.76
C MET A 23 31.08 16.97 7.28
N GLU A 24 31.97 15.98 7.32
CA GLU A 24 31.65 14.59 6.98
C GLU A 24 30.55 14.01 7.89
N GLN A 25 30.57 14.35 9.18
CA GLN A 25 29.53 13.92 10.11
C GLN A 25 28.18 14.56 9.80
N THR A 26 28.16 15.86 9.51
CA THR A 26 26.93 16.59 9.12
C THR A 26 26.35 16.04 7.81
N GLU A 27 27.19 15.73 6.83
CA GLU A 27 26.76 15.11 5.57
C GLU A 27 26.17 13.71 5.79
N ARG A 28 26.79 12.90 6.67
CA ARG A 28 26.27 11.57 7.04
C ARG A 28 24.93 11.67 7.75
N GLU A 29 24.79 12.60 8.70
CA GLU A 29 23.52 12.83 9.41
C GLU A 29 22.43 13.24 8.42
N ARG A 30 22.71 14.19 7.52
CA ARG A 30 21.76 14.61 6.49
C ARG A 30 21.36 13.48 5.54
N MET A 31 22.31 12.67 5.09
CA MET A 31 22.03 11.51 4.25
C MET A 31 21.18 10.47 5.00
N GLN A 32 21.48 10.24 6.28
CA GLN A 32 20.71 9.31 7.11
C GLN A 32 19.28 9.80 7.33
N ASP A 33 19.09 11.10 7.57
CA ASP A 33 17.78 11.72 7.72
C ASP A 33 16.95 11.62 6.43
N GLU A 34 17.59 11.82 5.28
CA GLU A 34 16.93 11.67 3.97
C GLU A 34 16.51 10.22 3.72
N LEU A 35 17.39 9.24 4.03
CA LEU A 35 17.08 7.82 3.93
C LEU A 35 15.95 7.42 4.87
N ASN A 36 15.98 7.88 6.13
CA ASN A 36 14.95 7.61 7.11
C ASN A 36 13.59 8.20 6.68
N SER A 37 13.59 9.44 6.16
CA SER A 37 12.40 10.10 5.67
C SER A 37 11.81 9.37 4.46
N ARG A 38 12.65 8.93 3.53
CA ARG A 38 12.24 8.13 2.37
C ARG A 38 11.67 6.78 2.79
N GLN A 39 12.31 6.11 3.73
CA GLN A 39 11.84 4.81 4.24
C GLN A 39 10.49 4.96 4.95
N ALA A 40 10.33 5.99 5.78
CA ALA A 40 9.06 6.29 6.44
C ALA A 40 7.93 6.55 5.42
N LEU A 41 8.22 7.23 4.31
CA LEU A 41 7.26 7.42 3.24
C LEU A 41 6.87 6.10 2.56
N ILE A 42 7.84 5.24 2.26
CA ILE A 42 7.58 3.90 1.70
C ILE A 42 6.67 3.12 2.66
N ASP A 43 6.99 3.11 3.95
CA ASP A 43 6.23 2.37 4.95
C ASP A 43 4.80 2.91 5.11
N GLN A 44 4.62 4.24 5.05
CA GLN A 44 3.31 4.90 5.13
C GLN A 44 2.36 4.53 3.98
N TYR A 45 2.91 4.19 2.81
CA TYR A 45 2.14 3.79 1.64
C TYR A 45 2.34 2.31 1.27
N SER A 46 2.70 1.48 2.24
CA SER A 46 2.84 0.04 2.03
C SER A 46 1.95 -0.76 2.97
N VAL A 47 1.46 -1.90 2.50
CA VAL A 47 0.71 -2.83 3.35
C VAL A 47 0.98 -4.28 2.97
N VAL A 48 0.89 -5.18 3.94
CA VAL A 48 1.04 -6.62 3.72
C VAL A 48 -0.32 -7.21 3.35
N VAL A 49 -0.37 -7.94 2.24
CA VAL A 49 -1.60 -8.58 1.75
C VAL A 49 -1.35 -9.99 1.22
N PRO A 50 -2.37 -10.88 1.23
CA PRO A 50 -2.27 -12.23 0.69
C PRO A 50 -2.28 -12.23 -0.85
N ILE A 51 -1.13 -12.46 -1.46
CA ILE A 51 -0.97 -12.54 -2.92
C ILE A 51 -1.06 -13.99 -3.40
N LEU A 52 -2.03 -14.27 -4.28
CA LEU A 52 -2.11 -15.53 -5.01
C LEU A 52 -1.00 -15.61 -6.07
N LYS A 53 -0.14 -16.60 -5.97
CA LYS A 53 0.97 -16.87 -6.88
C LYS A 53 0.55 -17.79 -8.02
N PRO A 54 1.30 -17.81 -9.15
CA PRO A 54 0.99 -18.67 -10.30
C PRO A 54 0.99 -20.17 -10.00
N ASP A 55 1.68 -20.60 -8.94
CA ASP A 55 1.71 -21.98 -8.46
C ASP A 55 0.49 -22.35 -7.58
N GLY A 56 -0.44 -21.40 -7.38
CA GLY A 56 -1.64 -21.57 -6.57
C GLY A 56 -1.44 -21.34 -5.07
N MET A 57 -0.23 -21.02 -4.62
CA MET A 57 0.03 -20.67 -3.22
C MET A 57 -0.36 -19.21 -2.94
N THR A 58 -0.84 -18.94 -1.72
CA THR A 58 -1.06 -17.58 -1.24
C THR A 58 0.06 -17.21 -0.28
N VAL A 59 0.71 -16.07 -0.51
CA VAL A 59 1.85 -15.59 0.27
C VAL A 59 1.60 -14.15 0.73
N GLU A 60 1.88 -13.86 1.99
CA GLU A 60 1.83 -12.51 2.53
C GLU A 60 2.98 -11.67 1.96
N GLU A 61 2.66 -10.61 1.22
CA GLU A 61 3.66 -9.72 0.62
C GLU A 61 3.37 -8.26 0.93
N LYS A 62 4.44 -7.52 1.24
CA LYS A 62 4.38 -6.07 1.40
C LYS A 62 4.31 -5.41 0.02
N ILE A 63 3.18 -4.78 -0.27
CA ILE A 63 2.92 -4.06 -1.51
C ILE A 63 2.96 -2.56 -1.24
N GLN A 64 3.70 -1.83 -2.06
CA GLN A 64 3.77 -0.37 -2.03
C GLN A 64 2.77 0.23 -3.02
N PHE A 65 2.05 1.25 -2.59
CA PHE A 65 1.11 2.03 -3.39
C PHE A 65 1.64 3.45 -3.60
N PRO A 66 1.58 4.02 -4.81
CA PRO A 66 1.83 5.44 -4.98
C PRO A 66 0.75 6.28 -4.28
N PRO A 67 1.07 7.40 -3.61
CA PRO A 67 0.08 8.31 -3.06
C PRO A 67 -0.84 8.87 -4.14
N ARG A 68 -2.15 8.99 -3.85
CA ARG A 68 -3.14 9.56 -4.77
C ARG A 68 -3.87 10.78 -4.21
N LEU A 69 -4.05 10.83 -2.89
CA LEU A 69 -4.75 11.93 -2.22
C LEU A 69 -3.84 13.13 -1.90
N GLU A 70 -2.52 13.01 -2.10
CA GLU A 70 -1.57 14.08 -1.86
C GLU A 70 -1.62 15.14 -2.98
N LYS A 71 -1.94 16.39 -2.64
CA LYS A 71 -1.71 17.55 -3.52
C LYS A 71 -0.34 18.15 -3.19
N LEU A 72 0.60 18.14 -4.13
CA LEU A 72 1.74 19.07 -4.15
C LEU A 72 1.60 19.91 -5.42
N PRO A 73 1.41 21.25 -5.32
CA PRO A 73 2.56 22.14 -5.09
C PRO A 73 2.23 23.47 -4.39
N GLN A 74 1.34 23.53 -3.38
CA GLN A 74 1.06 24.77 -2.63
C GLN A 74 0.85 24.52 -1.13
N GLY A 75 1.95 24.24 -0.42
CA GLY A 75 2.10 24.58 1.01
C GLY A 75 1.19 23.91 2.06
N GLY A 76 0.39 22.91 1.70
CA GLY A 76 -0.43 22.14 2.65
C GLY A 76 0.26 20.85 3.12
N THR A 77 0.11 20.50 4.40
CA THR A 77 0.58 19.26 5.02
C THR A 77 -0.47 18.14 4.95
N ASP A 78 -1.23 18.05 3.85
CA ASP A 78 -2.25 17.01 3.68
C ASP A 78 -1.57 15.68 3.30
N SER A 79 -0.99 15.01 4.30
CA SER A 79 -0.44 13.66 4.12
C SER A 79 -1.56 12.63 4.18
N SER A 80 -1.54 11.62 3.31
CA SER A 80 -2.44 10.45 3.35
C SER A 80 -1.65 9.19 3.71
N ALA A 81 -2.32 8.12 4.11
CA ALA A 81 -1.68 6.84 4.41
C ALA A 81 -2.50 5.67 3.89
N ILE A 82 -1.83 4.56 3.60
CA ILE A 82 -2.46 3.30 3.26
C ILE A 82 -2.79 2.53 4.54
N PHE A 83 -3.98 1.93 4.58
CA PHE A 83 -4.35 0.99 5.62
C PHE A 83 -5.13 -0.17 5.00
N LEU A 84 -5.01 -1.33 5.64
CA LEU A 84 -5.78 -2.53 5.32
C LEU A 84 -6.90 -2.66 6.34
N CYS A 85 -8.12 -2.86 5.88
CA CYS A 85 -9.23 -3.23 6.73
C CYS A 85 -9.80 -4.60 6.31
N GLU A 86 -10.24 -5.35 7.31
CA GLU A 86 -10.95 -6.62 7.12
C GLU A 86 -12.40 -6.42 7.53
N ALA A 87 -13.33 -6.66 6.60
CA ALA A 87 -14.75 -6.43 6.82
C ALA A 87 -15.58 -7.62 6.33
N THR A 88 -16.47 -8.14 7.17
CA THR A 88 -17.38 -9.21 6.79
C THR A 88 -18.53 -8.69 5.92
N LEU A 89 -18.97 -9.49 4.94
CA LEU A 89 -20.16 -9.16 4.15
C LEU A 89 -21.43 -9.27 5.01
N PRO A 90 -22.46 -8.42 4.78
CA PRO A 90 -22.46 -7.26 3.89
C PRO A 90 -21.63 -6.10 4.47
N LEU A 91 -20.94 -5.34 3.62
CA LEU A 91 -20.06 -4.24 4.05
C LEU A 91 -20.84 -3.05 4.60
N GLY A 92 -21.95 -2.66 3.98
CA GLY A 92 -22.70 -1.46 4.34
C GLY A 92 -21.97 -0.16 3.99
N ILE A 93 -21.35 -0.12 2.81
CA ILE A 93 -20.69 1.04 2.22
C ILE A 93 -21.28 1.33 0.85
N LEU A 94 -21.30 2.60 0.44
CA LEU A 94 -21.51 3.01 -0.94
C LEU A 94 -20.15 3.38 -1.55
N LEU A 95 -19.91 2.90 -2.75
CA LEU A 95 -18.72 3.24 -3.53
C LEU A 95 -19.15 4.13 -4.69
N GLY A 96 -18.31 5.10 -5.02
CA GLY A 96 -18.47 6.00 -6.16
C GLY A 96 -17.17 6.19 -6.93
N GLU A 97 -17.26 6.87 -8.06
CA GLU A 97 -16.08 7.37 -8.77
C GLU A 97 -15.65 8.70 -8.17
N HIS A 98 -14.36 8.84 -7.86
CA HIS A 98 -13.84 10.06 -7.27
C HIS A 98 -13.94 11.23 -8.26
N GLU A 99 -14.59 12.32 -7.85
CA GLU A 99 -15.01 13.41 -8.74
C GLU A 99 -13.86 14.04 -9.56
N SER A 100 -12.67 14.15 -8.96
CA SER A 100 -11.51 14.83 -9.57
C SER A 100 -10.33 13.91 -9.92
N LEU A 101 -10.36 12.64 -9.53
CA LEU A 101 -9.27 11.70 -9.76
C LEU A 101 -9.79 10.60 -10.68
N VAL A 102 -9.59 10.81 -11.98
CA VAL A 102 -10.12 9.92 -13.03
C VAL A 102 -9.66 8.47 -12.80
N GLY A 103 -10.63 7.56 -12.78
CA GLY A 103 -10.41 6.13 -12.60
C GLY A 103 -10.07 5.72 -11.17
N MET A 104 -10.33 6.57 -10.17
CA MET A 104 -10.25 6.21 -8.76
C MET A 104 -11.65 5.97 -8.20
N THR A 105 -11.77 4.95 -7.36
CA THR A 105 -13.00 4.63 -6.62
C THR A 105 -12.87 5.15 -5.19
N GLU A 106 -13.87 5.85 -4.69
CA GLU A 106 -13.95 6.34 -3.32
C GLU A 106 -15.13 5.73 -2.56
N VAL A 107 -15.07 5.82 -1.23
CA VAL A 107 -16.20 5.51 -0.35
C VAL A 107 -17.05 6.77 -0.19
N ASP A 108 -18.22 6.77 -0.81
CA ASP A 108 -19.16 7.90 -0.77
C ASP A 108 -19.92 7.97 0.57
N GLU A 109 -20.32 6.81 1.09
CA GLU A 109 -21.13 6.71 2.32
C GLU A 109 -20.77 5.45 3.10
N VAL A 110 -20.81 5.55 4.43
CA VAL A 110 -20.70 4.39 5.33
C VAL A 110 -21.94 4.33 6.23
N ALA A 111 -22.70 3.24 6.13
CA ALA A 111 -23.92 3.08 6.93
C ALA A 111 -23.56 2.87 8.41
N ALA A 112 -24.24 3.60 9.30
CA ALA A 112 -24.06 3.48 10.74
C ALA A 112 -24.37 2.06 11.25
N GLY A 113 -23.52 1.53 12.12
CA GLY A 113 -23.60 0.18 12.67
C GLY A 113 -23.18 -0.94 11.71
N SER A 114 -22.77 -0.61 10.49
CA SER A 114 -22.38 -1.57 9.46
C SER A 114 -21.07 -2.30 9.78
N ASN A 115 -20.79 -3.38 9.06
CA ASN A 115 -19.50 -4.07 9.19
C ASN A 115 -18.34 -3.22 8.66
N GLY A 116 -18.58 -2.38 7.66
CA GLY A 116 -17.62 -1.42 7.13
C GLY A 116 -17.25 -0.35 8.15
N GLU A 117 -18.23 0.24 8.83
CA GLU A 117 -17.98 1.20 9.92
C GLU A 117 -17.15 0.54 11.04
N LYS A 118 -17.53 -0.66 11.47
CA LYS A 118 -16.80 -1.42 12.51
C LYS A 118 -15.37 -1.79 12.11
N ALA A 119 -15.15 -2.01 10.82
CA ALA A 119 -13.81 -2.24 10.25
C ALA A 119 -13.00 -0.95 10.11
N GLY A 120 -13.59 0.21 10.43
CA GLY A 120 -12.93 1.51 10.41
C GLY A 120 -12.88 2.17 9.03
N ILE A 121 -13.71 1.74 8.07
CA ILE A 121 -13.90 2.41 6.78
C ILE A 121 -14.59 3.76 7.03
N ARG A 122 -14.21 4.78 6.27
CA ARG A 122 -14.75 6.15 6.38
C ARG A 122 -15.07 6.69 4.99
N GLU A 123 -15.99 7.64 4.95
CA GLU A 123 -16.28 8.44 3.78
C GLU A 123 -15.02 9.20 3.31
N GLY A 124 -14.81 9.24 1.99
CA GLY A 124 -13.64 9.85 1.36
C GLY A 124 -12.38 8.97 1.33
N ASP A 125 -12.43 7.73 1.83
CA ASP A 125 -11.35 6.77 1.61
C ASP A 125 -11.28 6.38 0.12
N LEU A 126 -10.08 6.38 -0.47
CA LEU A 126 -9.89 5.78 -1.79
C LEU A 126 -9.71 4.27 -1.67
N LEU A 127 -10.47 3.51 -2.43
CA LEU A 127 -10.25 2.08 -2.59
C LEU A 127 -9.09 1.84 -3.56
N ARG A 128 -7.97 1.30 -3.05
CA ARG A 128 -6.72 1.06 -3.79
C ARG A 128 -6.55 -0.39 -4.23
N ALA A 129 -7.07 -1.31 -3.45
CA ALA A 129 -7.19 -2.73 -3.81
C ALA A 129 -8.26 -3.41 -2.94
N CYS A 130 -8.77 -4.54 -3.40
CA CYS A 130 -9.61 -5.43 -2.59
C CYS A 130 -9.28 -6.88 -2.85
N THR A 131 -9.69 -7.79 -1.97
CA THR A 131 -9.81 -9.19 -2.39
C THR A 131 -10.92 -9.35 -3.41
N ALA A 132 -10.73 -10.28 -4.32
CA ALA A 132 -11.73 -10.70 -5.30
C ALA A 132 -11.66 -12.22 -5.48
N CYS A 133 -12.76 -12.80 -5.95
CA CYS A 133 -12.88 -14.21 -6.25
C CYS A 133 -13.22 -14.41 -7.72
N LYS A 134 -12.64 -15.44 -8.33
CA LYS A 134 -13.02 -15.92 -9.67
C LYS A 134 -13.06 -17.44 -9.69
N VAL A 135 -13.83 -18.01 -10.60
CA VAL A 135 -13.83 -19.45 -10.85
C VAL A 135 -12.79 -19.75 -11.91
N GLU A 136 -11.83 -20.61 -11.57
CA GLU A 136 -10.85 -21.15 -12.52
C GLU A 136 -11.10 -22.64 -12.73
N MET A 137 -10.76 -23.12 -13.93
CA MET A 137 -10.80 -24.55 -14.25
C MET A 137 -9.47 -25.18 -13.87
N GLU A 138 -9.46 -25.99 -12.82
CA GLU A 138 -8.28 -26.80 -12.49
C GLU A 138 -8.30 -28.07 -13.36
N GLN A 139 -7.26 -28.26 -14.17
CA GLN A 139 -7.04 -29.48 -14.94
C GLN A 139 -5.87 -30.25 -14.32
N PRO A 140 -6.13 -31.30 -13.51
CA PRO A 140 -5.07 -32.18 -13.07
C PRO A 140 -4.43 -32.84 -14.29
N THR A 141 -3.10 -32.78 -14.41
CA THR A 141 -2.36 -33.29 -15.57
C THR A 141 -2.67 -34.77 -15.89
N TRP A 142 -3.07 -35.56 -14.89
CA TRP A 142 -3.49 -36.96 -15.07
C TRP A 142 -4.89 -37.13 -15.68
N GLN A 143 -5.80 -36.16 -15.49
CA GLN A 143 -7.17 -36.22 -16.03
C GLN A 143 -7.22 -35.90 -17.53
N LEU A 144 -6.24 -35.17 -18.07
CA LEU A 144 -6.09 -34.95 -19.52
C LEU A 144 -5.82 -36.25 -20.29
N ILE A 145 -5.15 -37.23 -19.65
CA ILE A 145 -4.85 -38.54 -20.24
C ILE A 145 -6.09 -39.47 -20.23
N ALA A 146 -7.02 -39.26 -19.29
CA ALA A 146 -8.19 -40.13 -19.08
C ALA A 146 -9.53 -39.49 -19.51
N GLY A 147 -9.52 -38.35 -20.20
CA GLY A 147 -10.73 -37.67 -20.66
C GLY A 147 -11.57 -37.01 -19.54
N GLY A 148 -10.93 -36.65 -18.42
CA GLY A 148 -11.61 -36.01 -17.29
C GLY A 148 -11.97 -34.55 -17.57
N ILE A 149 -13.20 -34.18 -17.22
CA ILE A 149 -13.68 -32.79 -17.24
C ILE A 149 -13.05 -32.08 -16.03
N GLY A 150 -12.32 -30.97 -16.27
CA GLY A 150 -11.71 -30.17 -15.21
C GLY A 150 -12.73 -29.74 -14.15
N ARG A 151 -12.29 -29.49 -12.92
CA ARG A 151 -13.18 -29.08 -11.83
C ARG A 151 -13.13 -27.56 -11.64
N PRO A 152 -14.28 -26.88 -11.55
CA PRO A 152 -14.29 -25.47 -11.20
C PRO A 152 -13.80 -25.30 -9.76
N LYS A 153 -12.87 -24.37 -9.56
CA LYS A 153 -12.34 -23.99 -8.26
C LYS A 153 -12.40 -22.49 -8.12
N THR A 154 -13.00 -22.01 -7.03
CA THR A 154 -12.94 -20.59 -6.70
C THR A 154 -11.55 -20.26 -6.16
N VAL A 155 -10.88 -19.32 -6.81
CA VAL A 155 -9.62 -18.76 -6.32
C VAL A 155 -9.86 -17.33 -5.83
N ARG A 156 -9.17 -16.97 -4.75
CA ARG A 156 -9.21 -15.64 -4.14
C ARG A 156 -7.87 -14.95 -4.34
N TYR A 157 -7.89 -13.69 -4.73
CA TYR A 157 -6.69 -12.92 -5.07
C TYR A 157 -6.87 -11.43 -4.72
N ILE A 158 -5.79 -10.67 -4.67
CA ILE A 158 -5.83 -9.21 -4.53
C ILE A 158 -6.02 -8.58 -5.90
N PHE A 159 -7.08 -7.80 -6.03
CA PHE A 159 -7.44 -7.02 -7.19
C PHE A 159 -7.10 -5.55 -6.95
N SER A 160 -6.20 -5.00 -7.77
CA SER A 160 -5.88 -3.56 -7.76
C SER A 160 -7.00 -2.79 -8.47
N THR A 161 -7.51 -1.75 -7.79
CA THR A 161 -8.65 -0.94 -8.26
C THR A 161 -8.23 0.35 -8.97
N ASP A 162 -6.99 0.80 -8.76
CA ASP A 162 -6.41 1.98 -9.45
C ASP A 162 -6.64 1.92 -10.97
N PHE A 163 -7.28 2.96 -11.51
CA PHE A 163 -7.57 3.17 -12.93
C PHE A 163 -8.41 2.07 -13.58
N LYS A 164 -9.17 1.30 -12.80
CA LYS A 164 -10.12 0.32 -13.32
C LYS A 164 -11.49 0.97 -13.54
N PRO A 165 -12.26 0.51 -14.55
CA PRO A 165 -13.66 0.90 -14.69
C PRO A 165 -14.43 0.59 -13.40
N PHE A 166 -15.29 1.50 -12.98
CA PHE A 166 -16.03 1.40 -11.74
C PHE A 166 -16.82 0.09 -11.62
N GLU A 167 -17.43 -0.36 -12.72
CA GLU A 167 -18.19 -1.62 -12.78
C GLU A 167 -17.30 -2.82 -12.46
N MET A 168 -16.05 -2.82 -12.93
CA MET A 168 -15.09 -3.89 -12.65
C MET A 168 -14.68 -3.91 -11.17
N VAL A 169 -14.56 -2.73 -10.54
CA VAL A 169 -14.30 -2.60 -9.11
C VAL A 169 -15.49 -3.14 -8.30
N MET A 170 -16.70 -2.78 -8.69
CA MET A 170 -17.93 -3.26 -8.05
C MET A 170 -18.09 -4.78 -8.18
N GLU A 171 -17.80 -5.34 -9.37
CA GLU A 171 -17.77 -6.79 -9.60
C GLU A 171 -16.72 -7.47 -8.72
N ALA A 172 -15.51 -6.91 -8.61
CA ALA A 172 -14.44 -7.44 -7.77
C ALA A 172 -14.85 -7.48 -6.30
N VAL A 173 -15.42 -6.40 -5.75
CA VAL A 173 -15.89 -6.37 -4.35
C VAL A 173 -17.04 -7.37 -4.16
N ALA A 174 -18.03 -7.37 -5.05
CA ALA A 174 -19.18 -8.28 -4.95
C ALA A 174 -18.79 -9.75 -5.08
N SER A 175 -17.71 -10.06 -5.81
CA SER A 175 -17.24 -11.42 -6.05
C SER A 175 -16.85 -12.16 -4.76
N ASN A 176 -16.49 -11.46 -3.68
CA ASN A 176 -16.14 -12.08 -2.40
C ASN A 176 -17.27 -12.92 -1.78
N ARG A 177 -18.53 -12.72 -2.21
CA ARG A 177 -19.66 -13.59 -1.83
C ARG A 177 -19.49 -15.05 -2.30
N MET A 178 -18.60 -15.28 -3.26
CA MET A 178 -18.29 -16.61 -3.82
C MET A 178 -17.20 -17.35 -3.02
N ASP A 179 -16.60 -16.71 -2.01
CA ASP A 179 -15.56 -17.35 -1.21
C ASP A 179 -16.15 -18.53 -0.42
N PRO A 180 -15.74 -19.79 -0.70
CA PRO A 180 -16.31 -20.97 -0.03
C PRO A 180 -16.01 -21.00 1.47
N GLU A 181 -14.97 -20.30 1.91
CA GLU A 181 -14.59 -20.21 3.33
C GLU A 181 -15.29 -19.05 4.05
N GLY A 182 -16.02 -18.19 3.34
CA GLY A 182 -16.73 -17.05 3.93
C GLY A 182 -15.81 -16.03 4.62
N ARG A 183 -14.56 -15.91 4.18
CA ARG A 183 -13.56 -15.02 4.81
C ARG A 183 -13.94 -13.54 4.66
N PRO A 184 -13.59 -12.67 5.63
CA PRO A 184 -13.78 -11.22 5.53
C PRO A 184 -13.18 -10.67 4.25
N VAL A 185 -13.79 -9.65 3.64
CA VAL A 185 -13.22 -8.90 2.51
C VAL A 185 -12.04 -8.08 3.02
N LEU A 186 -10.92 -8.14 2.30
CA LEU A 186 -9.81 -7.23 2.54
C LEU A 186 -9.99 -6.03 1.62
N LEU A 187 -9.91 -4.82 2.18
CA LEU A 187 -9.87 -3.58 1.41
C LEU A 187 -8.60 -2.83 1.79
N VAL A 188 -7.81 -2.47 0.78
CA VAL A 188 -6.68 -1.56 0.92
C VAL A 188 -7.19 -0.17 0.58
N LEU A 189 -7.12 0.72 1.56
CA LEU A 189 -7.70 2.05 1.49
C LEU A 189 -6.60 3.10 1.65
N GLU A 190 -6.72 4.23 0.95
CA GLU A 190 -5.92 5.42 1.20
C GLU A 190 -6.78 6.49 1.85
N ARG A 191 -6.32 7.04 2.97
CA ARG A 191 -7.03 8.05 3.74
C ARG A 191 -6.14 9.24 4.04
N ARG A 192 -6.69 10.47 3.91
CA ARG A 192 -6.03 11.67 4.42
C ARG A 192 -5.90 11.60 5.95
N LYS A 193 -4.71 11.88 6.48
CA LYS A 193 -4.54 12.03 7.92
C LYS A 193 -5.40 13.22 8.37
N SER A 194 -6.37 12.95 9.24
CA SER A 194 -7.08 13.99 9.94
C SER A 194 -6.07 14.72 10.85
N ASN A 195 -5.98 16.04 10.75
CA ASN A 195 -5.30 16.86 11.77
C ASN A 195 -6.01 16.73 13.12
#